data_AF-A0A194S139-F1
#
_entry.id   AF-A0A194S139-F1
#
_cell.length_a   1.000
_cell.length_b   1.000
_cell.length_c   1.000
_cell.angle_alpha   90.00
_cell.angle_beta   90.00
_cell.angle_gamma   90.00
#
_symmetry.space_group_name_H-M   'P 1'
#
loop_
_entity.id
_entity.type
_entity.pdbx_description
1 polymer ?
#
loop_
_entity_poly.entity_id
_entity_poly.type
_entity_poly.pdbx_seq_one_letter_code
_entity_poly.pdbx_strand_id
1 'polypeptide(L)'
;MADCAPPSPPELTSQLCEYAHARGTPQQLVHLLRPPRLGLRSTPPLRSTYGSHAPLWPALAAAWDVEAHRLASDDKDSIPALLALAAFLLSVCTQSPDNQQRAVDRIEPSLRQVLLTASSLFNLEDPAYTDMTRICCQALANLVTDNEAIASTFFPRRLELEVDDNLVQRLLASPDHGTLQAVLIFLLNSIHGNRERALLLGTSKAGAAILDRLMTIVSVLFDDETPEGIASEDFHSDIFHLSFAIVQQLVELEVFAAAYEEHALMPGFATSPTLVTLLKFLDGHLSLPRRASQPPALALAPFLVRQLAHLGASLVDDAPHGQARAKNAADAKALEGLVLVLHCLLGFSTTLLPPVSARPPPPPPPSSSSSSPTAPAPPPSPAPATASPESTLAVAQLQRTLVQLLGIVSFAPPLTTARPTPPDRVRRTQDRVRDLGGLELLLSMCQMDERNTTMREHALFAVRNLLKSNKASQDYVDAMKPQYKVGDNGELLDLPPPLRQE
;
A
#
# COMPACT_ATOMS: atom_id res chain seq x y z
N MET A 1 -45.33 15.23 17.38
CA MET A 1 -44.26 16.06 16.80
C MET A 1 -44.71 16.41 15.39
N ALA A 2 -45.07 17.66 15.14
CA ALA A 2 -45.68 18.05 13.88
C ALA A 2 -44.66 17.97 12.73
N ASP A 3 -44.97 17.20 11.70
CA ASP A 3 -44.30 17.21 10.40
C ASP A 3 -44.45 18.60 9.76
N CYS A 4 -43.52 19.52 10.05
CA CYS A 4 -43.40 20.72 9.24
C CYS A 4 -42.86 20.30 7.88
N ALA A 5 -43.68 20.48 6.85
CA ALA A 5 -43.24 20.34 5.47
C ALA A 5 -41.98 21.19 5.23
N PRO A 6 -41.00 20.69 4.46
CA PRO A 6 -39.79 21.44 4.17
C PRO A 6 -40.15 22.75 3.43
N PRO A 7 -39.51 23.89 3.76
CA PRO A 7 -39.81 25.16 3.12
C PRO A 7 -39.52 25.10 1.62
N SER A 8 -40.27 25.83 0.80
CA SER A 8 -39.98 25.88 -0.64
C SER A 8 -38.59 26.49 -0.90
N PRO A 9 -37.93 26.19 -2.03
CA PRO A 9 -36.62 26.76 -2.34
C PRO A 9 -36.55 28.30 -2.30
N PRO A 10 -37.57 29.06 -2.76
CA PRO A 10 -37.60 30.51 -2.63
C PRO A 10 -37.68 30.99 -1.17
N GLU A 11 -38.49 30.33 -0.34
CA GLU A 11 -38.60 30.66 1.09
C GLU A 11 -37.28 30.43 1.82
N LEU A 12 -36.65 29.26 1.60
CA LEU A 12 -35.35 28.94 2.17
C LEU A 12 -34.28 29.94 1.71
N THR A 13 -34.30 30.33 0.45
CA THR A 13 -33.37 31.34 -0.10
C THR A 13 -33.54 32.68 0.61
N SER A 14 -34.78 33.16 0.77
CA SER A 14 -35.06 34.42 1.47
C SER A 14 -34.55 34.37 2.91
N GLN A 15 -34.81 33.26 3.62
CA GLN A 15 -34.38 33.06 5.00
C GLN A 15 -32.85 33.02 5.14
N LEU A 16 -32.15 32.36 4.21
CA LEU A 16 -30.68 32.33 4.19
C LEU A 16 -30.07 33.69 3.88
N CYS A 17 -30.66 34.45 2.96
CA CYS A 17 -30.24 35.83 2.67
C CYS A 17 -30.43 36.75 3.88
N GLU A 18 -31.57 36.66 4.56
CA GLU A 18 -31.84 37.42 5.78
C GLU A 18 -30.85 37.03 6.90
N TYR A 19 -30.62 35.73 7.08
CA TYR A 19 -29.63 35.21 8.01
C TYR A 19 -28.23 35.80 7.76
N ALA A 20 -27.75 35.74 6.51
CA ALA A 20 -26.43 36.21 6.15
C ALA A 20 -26.30 37.73 6.30
N HIS A 21 -27.34 38.48 5.90
CA HIS A 21 -27.36 39.94 5.99
C HIS A 21 -27.38 40.44 7.44
N ALA A 22 -28.25 39.84 8.28
CA ALA A 22 -28.39 40.22 9.68
C ALA A 22 -27.29 39.63 10.58
N ARG A 23 -26.41 38.77 10.04
CA ARG A 23 -25.48 37.94 10.80
C ARG A 23 -26.20 37.21 11.94
N GLY A 24 -27.24 36.46 11.57
CA GLY A 24 -28.06 35.68 12.50
C GLY A 24 -27.23 34.77 13.41
N THR A 25 -27.83 34.32 14.51
CA THR A 25 -27.16 33.43 15.48
C THR A 25 -27.02 32.02 14.90
N PRO A 26 -25.94 31.28 15.17
CA PRO A 26 -25.77 29.92 14.67
C PRO A 26 -26.98 28.98 14.91
N GLN A 27 -27.64 29.09 16.06
CA GLN A 27 -28.85 28.30 16.36
C GLN A 27 -30.00 28.57 15.38
N GLN A 28 -30.16 29.81 14.91
CA GLN A 28 -31.17 30.14 13.89
C GLN A 28 -30.90 29.36 12.61
N LEU A 29 -29.65 29.28 12.15
CA LEU A 29 -29.31 28.53 10.94
C LEU A 29 -29.58 27.02 11.09
N VAL A 30 -29.25 26.45 12.26
CA VAL A 30 -29.57 25.05 12.57
C VAL A 30 -31.07 24.80 12.47
N HIS A 31 -31.90 25.71 13.00
CA HIS A 31 -33.36 25.60 12.91
C HIS A 31 -33.86 25.74 11.48
N LEU A 32 -33.33 26.68 10.70
CA LEU A 32 -33.69 26.89 9.30
C LEU A 32 -33.39 25.66 8.42
N LEU A 33 -32.23 25.03 8.61
CA LEU A 33 -31.79 23.91 7.77
C LEU A 33 -32.37 22.55 8.20
N ARG A 34 -32.94 22.44 9.40
CA ARG A 34 -33.44 21.15 9.92
C ARG A 34 -34.57 20.55 9.08
N PRO A 35 -35.69 21.26 8.78
CA PRO A 35 -36.77 20.71 7.95
C PRO A 35 -36.32 20.29 6.54
N PRO A 36 -35.62 21.13 5.74
CA PRO A 36 -35.25 20.74 4.39
C PRO A 36 -34.22 19.61 4.36
N ARG A 37 -33.32 19.53 5.36
CA ARG A 37 -32.38 18.41 5.50
C ARG A 37 -33.11 17.08 5.76
N LEU A 38 -34.14 17.07 6.61
CA LEU A 38 -34.94 15.87 6.85
C LEU A 38 -35.72 15.47 5.58
N GLY A 39 -36.30 16.45 4.88
CA GLY A 39 -36.98 16.23 3.61
C GLY A 39 -36.08 15.60 2.53
N LEU A 40 -34.84 16.09 2.37
CA LEU A 40 -33.88 15.57 1.41
C LEU A 40 -33.49 14.09 1.66
N ARG A 41 -33.60 13.62 2.91
CA ARG A 41 -33.36 12.21 3.27
C ARG A 41 -34.54 11.32 2.89
N SER A 42 -35.76 11.79 3.11
CA SER A 42 -36.98 11.00 2.86
C SER A 42 -37.48 11.10 1.41
N THR A 43 -37.08 12.13 0.67
CA THR A 43 -37.71 12.46 -0.63
C THR A 43 -36.64 12.85 -1.66
N PRO A 44 -36.08 11.87 -2.40
CA PRO A 44 -35.01 12.11 -3.38
C PRO A 44 -35.31 13.21 -4.43
N PRO A 45 -36.54 13.37 -4.95
CA PRO A 45 -36.85 14.46 -5.91
C PRO A 45 -36.62 15.88 -5.37
N LEU A 46 -36.56 16.06 -4.04
CA LEU A 46 -36.26 17.37 -3.45
C LEU A 46 -34.84 17.85 -3.79
N ARG A 47 -33.89 16.95 -4.08
CA ARG A 47 -32.53 17.33 -4.49
C ARG A 47 -32.56 18.17 -5.77
N SER A 48 -33.32 17.74 -6.78
CA SER A 48 -33.52 18.49 -8.02
C SER A 48 -34.34 19.75 -7.80
N THR A 49 -35.32 19.71 -6.88
CA THR A 49 -36.19 20.85 -6.57
C THR A 49 -35.40 22.01 -5.94
N TYR A 50 -34.59 21.75 -4.91
CA TYR A 50 -33.71 22.76 -4.33
C TYR A 50 -32.58 23.14 -5.28
N GLY A 51 -31.95 22.14 -5.91
CA GLY A 51 -30.80 22.30 -6.78
C GLY A 51 -31.01 23.20 -8.00
N SER A 52 -32.18 23.06 -8.63
CA SER A 52 -32.57 23.86 -9.80
C SER A 52 -32.88 25.32 -9.47
N HIS A 53 -33.12 25.66 -8.20
CA HIS A 53 -33.35 27.04 -7.78
C HIS A 53 -32.04 27.83 -7.70
N ALA A 54 -31.64 28.46 -8.81
CA ALA A 54 -30.35 29.14 -8.93
C ALA A 54 -30.02 30.15 -7.80
N PRO A 55 -30.97 30.96 -7.28
CA PRO A 55 -30.70 31.90 -6.17
C PRO A 55 -30.32 31.23 -4.84
N LEU A 56 -30.63 29.95 -4.65
CA LEU A 56 -30.29 29.22 -3.43
C LEU A 56 -28.78 29.14 -3.21
N TRP A 57 -28.00 28.96 -4.27
CA TRP A 57 -26.56 28.69 -4.17
C TRP A 57 -25.76 29.90 -3.66
N PRO A 58 -25.97 31.13 -4.17
CA PRO A 58 -25.39 32.33 -3.55
C PRO A 58 -25.85 32.55 -2.11
N ALA A 59 -27.11 32.25 -1.77
CA ALA A 59 -27.61 32.41 -0.40
C ALA A 59 -26.94 31.41 0.57
N LEU A 60 -26.76 30.16 0.15
CA LEU A 60 -25.99 29.16 0.89
C LEU A 60 -24.53 29.58 1.04
N ALA A 61 -23.89 30.04 -0.03
CA ALA A 61 -22.50 30.51 0.02
C ALA A 61 -22.33 31.65 1.04
N ALA A 62 -23.26 32.62 1.06
CA ALA A 62 -23.22 33.70 2.03
C ALA A 62 -23.38 33.20 3.49
N ALA A 63 -24.24 32.21 3.72
CA ALA A 63 -24.39 31.60 5.05
C ALA A 63 -23.12 30.83 5.46
N TRP A 64 -22.50 30.09 4.53
CA TRP A 64 -21.20 29.44 4.75
C TRP A 64 -20.10 30.44 5.08
N ASP A 65 -20.03 31.56 4.35
CA ASP A 65 -19.03 32.60 4.59
C ASP A 65 -19.18 33.19 5.99
N VAL A 66 -20.40 33.53 6.43
CA VAL A 66 -20.63 34.06 7.79
C VAL A 66 -20.12 33.08 8.85
N GLU A 67 -20.46 31.79 8.74
CA GLU A 67 -20.07 30.80 9.73
C GLU A 67 -18.59 30.42 9.67
N ALA A 68 -17.98 30.43 8.48
CA ALA A 68 -16.54 30.23 8.30
C ALA A 68 -15.74 31.36 8.97
N HIS A 69 -16.19 32.61 8.85
CA HIS A 69 -15.55 33.76 9.53
C HIS A 69 -15.72 33.71 11.05
N ARG A 70 -16.89 33.27 11.55
CA ARG A 70 -17.11 33.03 12.98
C ARG A 70 -16.13 31.98 13.50
N LEU A 71 -16.06 30.82 12.85
CA LEU A 71 -15.17 29.74 13.25
C LEU A 71 -13.70 30.18 13.24
N ALA A 72 -13.27 30.93 12.21
CA ALA A 72 -11.92 31.48 12.12
C ALA A 72 -11.61 32.51 13.22
N SER A 73 -12.64 33.10 13.83
CA SER A 73 -12.54 34.00 14.97
C SER A 73 -12.66 33.28 16.32
N ASP A 74 -12.54 31.94 16.33
CA ASP A 74 -12.66 31.05 17.50
C ASP A 74 -14.07 31.06 18.16
N ASP A 75 -15.11 31.44 17.40
CA ASP A 75 -16.50 31.35 17.83
C ASP A 75 -17.02 29.91 17.65
N LYS A 76 -16.83 29.07 18.67
CA LYS A 76 -17.25 27.66 18.67
C LYS A 76 -18.77 27.47 18.59
N ASP A 77 -19.57 28.51 18.82
CA ASP A 77 -21.03 28.42 18.65
C ASP A 77 -21.42 28.21 17.17
N SER A 78 -20.52 28.48 16.21
CA SER A 78 -20.74 28.23 14.78
C SER A 78 -20.69 26.75 14.39
N ILE A 79 -20.07 25.89 15.21
CA ILE A 79 -19.82 24.47 14.86
C ILE A 79 -21.13 23.72 14.52
N PRO A 80 -22.22 23.80 15.32
CA PRO A 80 -23.47 23.14 14.97
C PRO A 80 -24.10 23.66 13.66
N ALA A 81 -23.93 24.95 13.37
CA ALA A 81 -24.43 25.58 12.14
C ALA A 81 -23.66 25.10 10.91
N LEU A 82 -22.33 25.01 11.00
CA LEU A 82 -21.46 24.44 9.97
C LEU A 82 -21.74 22.96 9.72
N LEU A 83 -21.98 22.18 10.78
CA LEU A 83 -22.40 20.79 10.66
C LEU A 83 -23.74 20.68 9.93
N ALA A 84 -24.71 21.54 10.25
CA ALA A 84 -26.01 21.56 9.57
C ALA A 84 -25.88 21.93 8.08
N LEU A 85 -25.04 22.91 7.76
CA LEU A 85 -24.71 23.31 6.39
C LEU A 85 -24.03 22.17 5.62
N ALA A 86 -23.02 21.52 6.20
CA ALA A 86 -22.32 20.39 5.58
C ALA A 86 -23.27 19.20 5.35
N ALA A 87 -24.13 18.88 6.32
CA ALA A 87 -25.10 17.80 6.19
C ALA A 87 -26.18 18.10 5.15
N PHE A 88 -26.60 19.36 5.02
CA PHE A 88 -27.50 19.80 3.95
C PHE A 88 -26.82 19.68 2.58
N LEU A 89 -25.58 20.18 2.46
CA LEU A 89 -24.77 20.12 1.24
C LEU A 89 -24.57 18.67 0.77
N LEU A 90 -24.17 17.79 1.69
CA LEU A 90 -24.03 16.36 1.43
C LEU A 90 -25.33 15.79 0.85
N SER A 91 -26.47 16.08 1.48
CA SER A 91 -27.77 15.53 1.13
C SER A 91 -28.30 16.06 -0.22
N VAL A 92 -28.07 17.34 -0.53
CA VAL A 92 -28.56 17.96 -1.77
C VAL A 92 -27.71 17.56 -2.98
N CYS A 93 -26.42 17.27 -2.78
CA CYS A 93 -25.50 16.86 -3.85
C CYS A 93 -25.55 15.36 -4.19
N THR A 94 -26.05 14.51 -3.29
CA THR A 94 -26.08 13.04 -3.51
C THR A 94 -26.76 12.68 -4.82
N GLN A 95 -26.00 12.03 -5.71
CA GLN A 95 -26.45 11.58 -7.05
C GLN A 95 -27.02 12.73 -7.90
N SER A 96 -26.47 13.95 -7.76
CA SER A 96 -26.92 15.12 -8.52
C SER A 96 -25.73 15.91 -9.08
N PRO A 97 -25.29 15.59 -10.32
CA PRO A 97 -24.14 16.23 -10.96
C PRO A 97 -24.21 17.75 -11.05
N ASP A 98 -25.39 18.29 -11.40
CA ASP A 98 -25.61 19.73 -11.48
C ASP A 98 -25.46 20.43 -10.12
N ASN A 99 -25.90 19.78 -9.04
CA ASN A 99 -25.79 20.31 -7.69
C ASN A 99 -24.34 20.29 -7.21
N GLN A 100 -23.62 19.20 -7.50
CA GLN A 100 -22.19 19.11 -7.21
C GLN A 100 -21.41 20.23 -7.91
N GLN A 101 -21.72 20.55 -9.17
CA GLN A 101 -21.03 21.62 -9.91
C GLN A 101 -21.24 22.98 -9.24
N ARG A 102 -22.49 23.29 -8.90
CA ARG A 102 -22.84 24.55 -8.22
C ARG A 102 -22.23 24.64 -6.82
N ALA A 103 -22.13 23.52 -6.12
CA ALA A 103 -21.46 23.44 -4.83
C ALA A 103 -19.96 23.73 -4.95
N VAL A 104 -19.27 23.16 -5.94
CA VAL A 104 -17.86 23.45 -6.21
C VAL A 104 -17.65 24.92 -6.55
N ASP A 105 -18.49 25.48 -7.43
CA ASP A 105 -18.35 26.86 -7.88
C ASP A 105 -18.60 27.91 -6.78
N ARG A 106 -19.46 27.61 -5.80
CA ARG A 106 -20.00 28.61 -4.86
C ARG A 106 -19.69 28.35 -3.40
N ILE A 107 -19.56 27.09 -2.98
CA ILE A 107 -19.51 26.70 -1.57
C ILE A 107 -18.13 26.14 -1.18
N GLU A 108 -17.42 25.48 -2.10
CA GLU A 108 -16.11 24.89 -1.79
C GLU A 108 -15.11 25.87 -1.16
N PRO A 109 -14.99 27.14 -1.59
CA PRO A 109 -14.02 28.05 -1.00
C PRO A 109 -14.24 28.25 0.51
N SER A 110 -15.48 28.37 0.95
CA SER A 110 -15.86 28.54 2.36
C SER A 110 -15.77 27.23 3.13
N LEU A 111 -16.17 26.10 2.53
CA LEU A 111 -15.97 24.75 3.09
C LEU A 111 -14.49 24.48 3.34
N ARG A 112 -13.63 24.85 2.40
CA ARG A 112 -12.17 24.74 2.52
C ARG A 112 -11.64 25.60 3.65
N GLN A 113 -12.10 26.84 3.80
CA GLN A 113 -11.71 27.71 4.93
C GLN A 113 -12.08 27.09 6.29
N VAL A 114 -13.27 26.47 6.38
CA VAL A 114 -13.72 25.74 7.57
C VAL A 114 -12.79 24.57 7.86
N LEU A 115 -12.49 23.73 6.86
CA LEU A 115 -11.59 22.60 7.01
C LEU A 115 -10.16 23.02 7.35
N LEU A 116 -9.65 24.14 6.81
CA LEU A 116 -8.34 24.70 7.18
C LEU A 116 -8.29 25.20 8.63
N THR A 117 -9.39 25.75 9.14
CA THR A 117 -9.49 26.17 10.54
C THR A 117 -9.57 24.96 11.47
N ALA A 118 -10.40 23.99 11.12
CA ALA A 118 -10.61 22.77 11.88
C ALA A 118 -9.39 21.84 11.89
N SER A 119 -8.62 21.80 10.79
CA SER A 119 -7.39 20.99 10.67
C SER A 119 -6.14 21.69 11.22
N SER A 120 -6.28 22.77 11.99
CA SER A 120 -5.15 23.34 12.73
C SER A 120 -4.77 22.40 13.87
N LEU A 121 -3.49 22.39 14.27
CA LEU A 121 -2.95 21.41 15.22
C LEU A 121 -3.84 21.27 16.47
N PHE A 122 -4.24 22.40 17.07
CA PHE A 122 -5.06 22.40 18.27
C PHE A 122 -6.52 22.01 18.02
N ASN A 123 -7.11 22.45 16.91
CA ASN A 123 -8.54 22.20 16.64
C ASN A 123 -8.80 20.77 16.16
N LEU A 124 -7.81 20.15 15.51
CA LEU A 124 -7.93 18.79 14.99
C LEU A 124 -7.99 17.74 16.12
N GLU A 125 -7.36 18.05 17.25
CA GLU A 125 -7.39 17.23 18.47
C GLU A 125 -8.57 17.57 19.41
N ASP A 126 -9.26 18.71 19.18
CA ASP A 126 -10.39 19.12 19.99
C ASP A 126 -11.66 18.34 19.58
N PRO A 127 -12.25 17.52 20.50
CA PRO A 127 -13.46 16.75 20.21
C PRO A 127 -14.65 17.60 19.74
N ALA A 128 -14.69 18.90 20.06
CA ALA A 128 -15.73 19.80 19.61
C ALA A 128 -15.78 19.93 18.07
N TYR A 129 -14.65 19.79 17.38
CA TYR A 129 -14.56 19.93 15.93
C TYR A 129 -14.77 18.62 15.19
N THR A 130 -14.67 17.47 15.86
CA THR A 130 -14.59 16.15 15.24
C THR A 130 -15.78 15.86 14.31
N ASP A 131 -17.00 15.96 14.81
CA ASP A 131 -18.20 15.63 14.01
C ASP A 131 -18.38 16.59 12.83
N MET A 132 -18.15 17.89 13.03
CA MET A 132 -18.23 18.88 11.96
C MET A 132 -17.19 18.61 10.88
N THR A 133 -15.94 18.37 11.28
CA THR A 133 -14.82 18.07 10.36
C THR A 133 -15.11 16.83 9.54
N ARG A 134 -15.57 15.75 10.20
CA ARG A 134 -15.96 14.51 9.54
C ARG A 134 -17.03 14.74 8.47
N ILE A 135 -18.12 15.42 8.81
CA ILE A 135 -19.22 15.68 7.86
C ILE A 135 -18.78 16.63 6.74
N CYS A 136 -17.89 17.59 7.02
CA CYS A 136 -17.31 18.46 5.99
C CYS A 136 -16.43 17.68 5.00
N CYS A 137 -15.59 16.76 5.49
CA CYS A 137 -14.80 15.86 4.64
C CYS A 137 -15.68 14.92 3.82
N GLN A 138 -16.76 14.39 4.41
CA GLN A 138 -17.74 13.58 3.67
C GLN A 138 -18.43 14.40 2.57
N ALA A 139 -18.81 15.65 2.86
CA ALA A 139 -19.37 16.54 1.86
C ALA A 139 -18.37 16.80 0.72
N LEU A 140 -17.10 17.06 1.04
CA LEU A 140 -16.01 17.21 0.06
C LEU A 140 -15.85 15.97 -0.83
N ALA A 141 -15.81 14.78 -0.24
CA ALA A 141 -15.76 13.52 -1.00
C ALA A 141 -16.96 13.38 -1.95
N ASN A 142 -18.15 13.78 -1.48
CA ASN A 142 -19.39 13.69 -2.24
C ASN A 142 -19.50 14.70 -3.40
N LEU A 143 -18.69 15.76 -3.42
CA LEU A 143 -18.63 16.70 -4.54
C LEU A 143 -18.08 16.05 -5.81
N VAL A 144 -17.19 15.07 -5.68
CA VAL A 144 -16.54 14.38 -6.80
C VAL A 144 -17.10 12.99 -7.09
N THR A 145 -17.90 12.42 -6.19
CA THR A 145 -18.50 11.08 -6.35
C THR A 145 -19.34 10.99 -7.63
N ASP A 146 -19.02 10.01 -8.47
CA ASP A 146 -19.70 9.71 -9.74
C ASP A 146 -19.84 10.92 -10.70
N ASN A 147 -18.92 11.89 -10.60
CA ASN A 147 -18.93 13.09 -11.44
C ASN A 147 -17.56 13.37 -12.05
N GLU A 148 -17.30 12.71 -13.17
CA GLU A 148 -16.03 12.79 -13.90
C GLU A 148 -15.70 14.22 -14.37
N ALA A 149 -16.70 15.00 -14.74
CA ALA A 149 -16.51 16.39 -15.18
C ALA A 149 -15.94 17.26 -14.05
N ILE A 150 -16.49 17.13 -12.84
CA ILE A 150 -15.96 17.83 -11.67
C ILE A 150 -14.60 17.25 -11.28
N ALA A 151 -14.47 15.92 -11.17
CA ALA A 151 -13.21 15.29 -10.78
C ALA A 151 -12.04 15.74 -11.68
N SER A 152 -12.28 15.89 -12.99
CA SER A 152 -11.29 16.33 -13.98
C SER A 152 -10.74 17.74 -13.76
N THR A 153 -11.51 18.63 -13.13
CA THR A 153 -11.10 20.03 -12.91
C THR A 153 -10.78 20.31 -11.44
N PHE A 154 -11.55 19.73 -10.53
CA PHE A 154 -11.46 19.95 -9.10
C PHE A 154 -10.18 19.37 -8.50
N PHE A 155 -9.83 18.12 -8.83
CA PHE A 155 -8.68 17.46 -8.21
C PHE A 155 -7.33 18.11 -8.61
N PRO A 156 -7.04 18.42 -9.88
CA PRO A 156 -5.83 19.16 -10.24
C PRO A 156 -5.76 20.51 -9.52
N ARG A 157 -6.87 21.26 -9.49
CA ARG A 157 -6.93 22.55 -8.78
C ARG A 157 -6.71 22.41 -7.28
N ARG A 158 -7.22 21.34 -6.67
CA ARG A 158 -6.99 21.03 -5.25
C ARG A 158 -5.52 20.77 -4.98
N LEU A 159 -4.83 20.02 -5.84
CA LEU A 159 -3.38 19.76 -5.72
C LEU A 159 -2.54 21.03 -5.89
N GLU A 160 -2.94 21.97 -6.75
CA GLU A 160 -2.26 23.27 -6.86
C GLU A 160 -2.32 24.05 -5.54
N LEU A 161 -3.51 24.11 -4.92
CA LEU A 161 -3.72 24.82 -3.67
C LEU A 161 -3.12 24.08 -2.45
N GLU A 162 -3.04 22.75 -2.51
CA GLU A 162 -2.42 21.91 -1.48
C GLU A 162 -0.94 22.26 -1.24
N VAL A 163 -0.24 22.77 -2.27
CA VAL A 163 1.15 23.24 -2.15
C VAL A 163 1.30 24.31 -1.07
N ASP A 164 0.30 25.18 -0.93
CA ASP A 164 0.31 26.29 0.02
C ASP A 164 -0.38 25.91 1.33
N ASP A 165 -1.57 25.29 1.25
CA ASP A 165 -2.46 25.13 2.41
C ASP A 165 -2.32 23.77 3.13
N ASN A 166 -1.68 22.78 2.49
CA ASN A 166 -1.45 21.41 2.98
C ASN A 166 -2.71 20.76 3.57
N LEU A 167 -3.90 21.10 3.05
CA LEU A 167 -5.16 20.73 3.67
C LEU A 167 -5.33 19.22 3.77
N VAL A 168 -5.13 18.48 2.69
CA VAL A 168 -5.31 17.02 2.65
C VAL A 168 -4.31 16.34 3.58
N GLN A 169 -3.04 16.76 3.57
CA GLN A 169 -2.03 16.23 4.50
C GLN A 169 -2.39 16.48 5.97
N ARG A 170 -2.94 17.66 6.29
CA ARG A 170 -3.41 17.99 7.64
C ARG A 170 -4.62 17.15 8.05
N LEU A 171 -5.57 16.94 7.16
CA LEU A 171 -6.74 16.08 7.43
C LEU A 171 -6.35 14.60 7.57
N LEU A 172 -5.32 14.14 6.86
CA LEU A 172 -4.73 12.82 7.06
C LEU A 172 -4.06 12.67 8.45
N ALA A 173 -3.72 13.76 9.14
CA ALA A 173 -3.25 13.70 10.52
C ALA A 173 -4.38 13.60 11.56
N SER A 174 -5.64 13.54 11.13
CA SER A 174 -6.80 13.47 12.03
C SER A 174 -6.76 12.24 12.93
N PRO A 175 -6.98 12.38 14.26
CA PRO A 175 -7.19 11.24 15.14
C PRO A 175 -8.57 10.60 14.94
N ASP A 176 -9.50 11.31 14.29
CA ASP A 176 -10.83 10.78 13.97
C ASP A 176 -10.81 9.90 12.73
N HIS A 177 -11.18 8.64 12.93
CA HIS A 177 -11.25 7.61 11.89
C HIS A 177 -12.25 7.93 10.79
N GLY A 178 -13.42 8.47 11.13
CA GLY A 178 -14.43 8.83 10.13
C GLY A 178 -13.94 9.95 9.20
N THR A 179 -13.11 10.85 9.72
CA THR A 179 -12.46 11.91 8.93
C THR A 179 -11.42 11.32 7.99
N LEU A 180 -10.56 10.40 8.48
CA LEU A 180 -9.61 9.69 7.63
C LEU A 180 -10.32 8.93 6.49
N GLN A 181 -11.36 8.16 6.83
CA GLN A 181 -12.15 7.41 5.86
C GLN A 181 -12.72 8.33 4.77
N ALA A 182 -13.29 9.48 5.15
CA ALA A 182 -13.84 10.45 4.20
C ALA A 182 -12.77 11.04 3.27
N VAL A 183 -11.57 11.33 3.79
CA VAL A 183 -10.43 11.83 2.99
C VAL A 183 -9.95 10.77 2.00
N LEU A 184 -9.88 9.49 2.42
CA LEU A 184 -9.49 8.40 1.53
C LEU A 184 -10.53 8.16 0.43
N ILE A 185 -11.82 8.25 0.74
CA ILE A 185 -12.90 8.18 -0.25
C ILE A 185 -12.77 9.35 -1.24
N PHE A 186 -12.50 10.57 -0.76
CA PHE A 186 -12.23 11.71 -1.62
C PHE A 186 -11.06 11.45 -2.59
N LEU A 187 -9.93 10.95 -2.08
CA LEU A 187 -8.77 10.61 -2.92
C LEU A 187 -9.10 9.53 -3.94
N LEU A 188 -9.75 8.45 -3.51
CA LEU A 188 -10.14 7.35 -4.37
C LEU A 188 -11.08 7.81 -5.48
N ASN A 189 -12.16 8.53 -5.14
CA ASN A 189 -13.11 9.09 -6.11
C ASN A 189 -12.42 10.06 -7.08
N SER A 190 -11.41 10.79 -6.60
CA SER A 190 -10.66 11.74 -7.42
C SER A 190 -9.73 11.08 -8.42
N ILE A 191 -9.29 9.83 -8.23
CA ILE A 191 -8.38 9.15 -9.18
C ILE A 191 -9.04 7.98 -9.92
N HIS A 192 -10.22 7.54 -9.47
CA HIS A 192 -10.86 6.32 -9.95
C HIS A 192 -11.00 6.30 -11.48
N GLY A 193 -10.45 5.26 -12.12
CA GLY A 193 -10.55 5.05 -13.56
C GLY A 193 -9.86 6.11 -14.44
N ASN A 194 -9.14 7.08 -13.85
CA ASN A 194 -8.51 8.17 -14.59
C ASN A 194 -7.00 8.21 -14.39
N ARG A 195 -6.28 7.80 -15.43
CA ARG A 195 -4.80 7.70 -15.42
C ARG A 195 -4.11 9.04 -15.17
N GLU A 196 -4.61 10.14 -15.73
CA GLU A 196 -3.98 11.46 -15.58
C GLU A 196 -4.04 11.94 -14.13
N ARG A 197 -5.20 11.79 -13.48
CA ARG A 197 -5.37 12.17 -12.07
C ARG A 197 -4.61 11.24 -11.13
N ALA A 198 -4.59 9.94 -11.41
CA ALA A 198 -3.73 9.00 -10.68
C ALA A 198 -2.25 9.38 -10.80
N LEU A 199 -1.80 9.78 -12.00
CA LEU A 199 -0.43 10.25 -12.24
C LEU A 199 -0.14 11.54 -11.45
N LEU A 200 -1.07 12.50 -11.42
CA LEU A 200 -0.93 13.70 -10.60
C LEU A 200 -0.80 13.39 -9.11
N LEU A 201 -1.60 12.45 -8.59
CA LEU A 201 -1.44 11.99 -7.20
C LEU A 201 -0.06 11.37 -6.96
N GLY A 202 0.46 10.58 -7.90
CA GLY A 202 1.74 9.90 -7.72
C GLY A 202 2.98 10.77 -7.92
N THR A 203 2.91 11.80 -8.77
CA THR A 203 4.11 12.47 -9.31
C THR A 203 4.13 13.98 -9.14
N SER A 204 3.01 14.63 -8.84
CA SER A 204 3.04 16.06 -8.49
C SER A 204 3.65 16.24 -7.10
N LYS A 205 4.30 17.38 -6.84
CA LYS A 205 4.88 17.69 -5.53
C LYS A 205 3.87 17.52 -4.38
N ALA A 206 2.66 18.05 -4.54
CA ALA A 206 1.60 17.95 -3.55
C ALA A 206 1.02 16.53 -3.47
N GLY A 207 0.79 15.88 -4.61
CA GLY A 207 0.29 14.51 -4.66
C GLY A 207 1.23 13.52 -3.99
N ALA A 208 2.52 13.57 -4.32
CA ALA A 208 3.53 12.71 -3.72
C ALA A 208 3.61 12.92 -2.20
N ALA A 209 3.51 14.16 -1.70
CA ALA A 209 3.46 14.44 -0.27
C ALA A 209 2.19 13.87 0.41
N ILE A 210 1.03 13.92 -0.25
CA ILE A 210 -0.20 13.25 0.21
C ILE A 210 0.01 11.74 0.29
N LEU A 211 0.59 11.14 -0.77
CA LEU A 211 0.82 9.70 -0.83
C LEU A 211 1.85 9.23 0.22
N ASP A 212 2.91 10.00 0.44
CA ASP A 212 3.90 9.76 1.50
C ASP A 212 3.26 9.81 2.90
N ARG A 213 2.44 10.83 3.16
CA ARG A 213 1.71 10.95 4.43
C ARG A 213 0.78 9.77 4.63
N LEU A 214 0.03 9.36 3.59
CA LEU A 214 -0.85 8.20 3.63
C LEU A 214 -0.09 6.91 3.94
N MET A 215 1.01 6.65 3.24
CA MET A 215 1.81 5.44 3.45
C MET A 215 2.45 5.40 4.84
N THR A 216 2.85 6.56 5.36
CA THR A 216 3.36 6.69 6.74
C THR A 216 2.30 6.33 7.76
N ILE A 217 1.08 6.85 7.61
CA ILE A 217 -0.05 6.55 8.51
C ILE A 217 -0.38 5.07 8.49
N VAL A 218 -0.50 4.49 7.29
CA VAL A 218 -0.72 3.06 7.12
C VAL A 218 0.39 2.27 7.81
N SER A 219 1.67 2.58 7.56
CA SER A 219 2.77 1.86 8.20
C SER A 219 2.62 1.85 9.73
N VAL A 220 2.34 3.00 10.35
CA VAL A 220 2.16 3.10 11.81
C VAL A 220 0.95 2.30 12.28
N LEU A 221 -0.20 2.43 11.60
CA LEU A 221 -1.43 1.75 11.98
C LEU A 221 -1.33 0.21 11.92
N PHE A 222 -0.38 -0.34 11.17
CA PHE A 222 -0.24 -1.79 10.97
C PHE A 222 1.08 -2.38 11.49
N ASP A 223 2.11 -1.56 11.73
CA ASP A 223 3.36 -2.04 12.36
C ASP A 223 3.22 -2.11 13.91
N ASP A 224 2.31 -1.32 14.52
CA ASP A 224 1.99 -1.36 15.96
C ASP A 224 0.93 -2.44 16.29
N GLU A 225 1.25 -3.72 16.05
CA GLU A 225 0.48 -4.87 16.56
C GLU A 225 0.63 -5.00 18.09
N THR A 226 0.10 -4.04 18.84
CA THR A 226 -0.12 -4.20 20.28
C THR A 226 -1.41 -4.98 20.52
N PRO A 227 -1.50 -5.80 21.59
CA PRO A 227 -2.71 -6.56 21.91
C PRO A 227 -3.98 -5.71 22.10
N GLU A 228 -3.84 -4.39 22.21
CA GLU A 228 -4.93 -3.41 22.27
C GLU A 228 -5.49 -3.05 20.87
N GLY A 229 -4.67 -3.09 19.79
CA GLY A 229 -5.11 -2.86 18.42
C GLY A 229 -6.04 -3.94 17.86
N ILE A 230 -5.89 -5.18 18.37
CA ILE A 230 -6.71 -6.35 18.02
C ILE A 230 -8.19 -6.16 18.43
N ALA A 231 -8.49 -5.28 19.39
CA ALA A 231 -9.87 -5.01 19.78
C ALA A 231 -10.67 -4.15 18.76
N SER A 232 -9.99 -3.60 17.74
CA SER A 232 -10.58 -2.71 16.72
C SER A 232 -10.43 -3.22 15.29
N GLU A 233 -10.44 -4.54 15.10
CA GLU A 233 -10.29 -5.25 13.82
C GLU A 233 -11.11 -4.64 12.67
N ASP A 234 -12.39 -4.29 12.90
CA ASP A 234 -13.25 -3.71 11.86
C ASP A 234 -12.76 -2.33 11.38
N PHE A 235 -12.19 -1.50 12.26
CA PHE A 235 -11.77 -0.15 11.95
C PHE A 235 -10.48 -0.11 11.12
N HIS A 236 -9.45 -0.85 11.56
CA HIS A 236 -8.17 -0.92 10.86
C HIS A 236 -8.36 -1.51 9.46
N SER A 237 -9.32 -2.44 9.32
CA SER A 237 -9.69 -3.06 8.06
C SER A 237 -10.18 -2.04 7.01
N ASP A 238 -11.08 -1.12 7.36
CA ASP A 238 -11.65 -0.17 6.39
C ASP A 238 -10.61 0.82 5.84
N ILE A 239 -9.77 1.38 6.71
CA ILE A 239 -8.69 2.29 6.32
C ILE A 239 -7.65 1.57 5.47
N PHE A 240 -7.31 0.33 5.83
CA PHE A 240 -6.45 -0.53 5.01
C PHE A 240 -7.06 -0.73 3.62
N HIS A 241 -8.33 -1.15 3.55
CA HIS A 241 -9.01 -1.44 2.31
C HIS A 241 -9.05 -0.24 1.36
N LEU A 242 -9.36 0.95 1.87
CA LEU A 242 -9.36 2.18 1.07
C LEU A 242 -7.95 2.56 0.60
N SER A 243 -6.95 2.48 1.49
CA SER A 243 -5.56 2.79 1.14
C SER A 243 -5.02 1.80 0.11
N PHE A 244 -5.34 0.52 0.28
CA PHE A 244 -5.00 -0.53 -0.67
C PHE A 244 -5.68 -0.27 -2.02
N ALA A 245 -6.98 0.07 -2.03
CA ALA A 245 -7.69 0.41 -3.26
C ALA A 245 -7.08 1.60 -4.02
N ILE A 246 -6.58 2.63 -3.31
CA ILE A 246 -5.83 3.73 -3.93
C ILE A 246 -4.58 3.20 -4.65
N VAL A 247 -3.78 2.36 -4.00
CA VAL A 247 -2.58 1.77 -4.65
C VAL A 247 -2.96 0.80 -5.78
N GLN A 248 -4.07 0.06 -5.66
CA GLN A 248 -4.58 -0.77 -6.75
C GLN A 248 -4.92 0.09 -7.97
N GLN A 249 -5.53 1.27 -7.81
CA GLN A 249 -5.77 2.19 -8.93
C GLN A 249 -4.45 2.62 -9.59
N LEU A 250 -3.39 2.89 -8.81
CA LEU A 250 -2.07 3.23 -9.37
C LEU A 250 -1.50 2.08 -10.21
N VAL A 251 -1.69 0.83 -9.79
CA VAL A 251 -1.23 -0.35 -10.54
C VAL A 251 -2.08 -0.55 -11.79
N GLU A 252 -3.40 -0.55 -11.66
CA GLU A 252 -4.37 -0.80 -12.75
C GLU A 252 -4.27 0.27 -13.86
N LEU A 253 -3.93 1.51 -13.49
CA LEU A 253 -3.76 2.64 -14.42
C LEU A 253 -2.32 2.79 -14.94
N GLU A 254 -1.41 1.86 -14.63
CA GLU A 254 0.00 1.87 -15.05
C GLU A 254 0.76 3.13 -14.61
N VAL A 255 0.49 3.58 -13.39
CA VAL A 255 1.08 4.78 -12.76
C VAL A 255 2.03 4.43 -11.62
N PHE A 256 1.88 3.25 -11.00
CA PHE A 256 2.61 2.85 -9.80
C PHE A 256 4.13 3.07 -9.92
N ALA A 257 4.76 2.64 -11.02
CA ALA A 257 6.21 2.78 -11.21
C ALA A 257 6.65 4.25 -11.22
N ALA A 258 5.90 5.12 -11.91
CA ALA A 258 6.20 6.56 -11.93
C ALA A 258 6.00 7.19 -10.54
N ALA A 259 4.94 6.82 -9.84
CA ALA A 259 4.69 7.28 -8.48
C ALA A 259 5.79 6.85 -7.50
N TYR A 260 6.29 5.62 -7.65
CA TYR A 260 7.39 5.10 -6.83
C TYR A 260 8.72 5.80 -7.11
N GLU A 261 9.07 5.99 -8.38
CA GLU A 261 10.35 6.58 -8.79
C GLU A 261 10.43 8.09 -8.50
N GLU A 262 9.29 8.81 -8.46
CA GLU A 262 9.25 10.25 -8.16
C GLU A 262 9.35 10.56 -6.66
N HIS A 263 9.18 9.56 -5.79
CA HIS A 263 9.28 9.78 -4.34
C HIS A 263 10.70 10.15 -3.92
N ALA A 264 10.80 11.26 -3.19
CA ALA A 264 12.09 11.78 -2.72
C ALA A 264 12.74 10.83 -1.70
N LEU A 265 14.03 10.55 -1.92
CA LEU A 265 14.87 9.78 -1.01
C LEU A 265 15.79 10.70 -0.22
N MET A 266 16.01 10.38 1.06
CA MET A 266 17.06 11.04 1.84
C MET A 266 18.45 10.66 1.31
N PRO A 267 19.44 11.58 1.31
CA PRO A 267 20.80 11.26 0.91
C PRO A 267 21.36 10.07 1.71
N GLY A 268 21.89 9.07 1.00
CA GLY A 268 22.45 7.85 1.61
C GLY A 268 21.44 6.74 1.88
N PHE A 269 20.15 6.94 1.61
CA PHE A 269 19.12 5.92 1.69
C PHE A 269 18.72 5.45 0.29
N ALA A 270 18.68 4.14 0.07
CA ALA A 270 18.21 3.53 -1.19
C ALA A 270 16.69 3.31 -1.22
N THR A 271 16.02 3.47 -0.08
CA THR A 271 14.57 3.34 0.05
C THR A 271 14.08 4.14 1.25
N SER A 272 12.77 4.38 1.34
CA SER A 272 12.11 5.03 2.48
C SER A 272 11.01 4.14 3.06
N PRO A 273 10.52 4.39 4.28
CA PRO A 273 9.37 3.67 4.84
C PRO A 273 8.15 3.68 3.90
N THR A 274 7.86 4.83 3.31
CA THR A 274 6.80 4.99 2.29
C THR A 274 6.97 4.05 1.11
N LEU A 275 8.17 3.99 0.53
CA LEU A 275 8.45 3.09 -0.60
C LEU A 275 8.34 1.62 -0.20
N VAL A 276 8.74 1.26 1.02
CA VAL A 276 8.54 -0.09 1.56
C VAL A 276 7.06 -0.41 1.68
N THR A 277 6.24 0.49 2.22
CA THR A 277 4.78 0.29 2.33
C THR A 277 4.11 0.18 0.95
N LEU A 278 4.54 0.97 -0.03
CA LEU A 278 4.09 0.83 -1.42
C LEU A 278 4.44 -0.55 -1.99
N LEU A 279 5.64 -1.07 -1.72
CA LEU A 279 6.02 -2.43 -2.13
C LEU A 279 5.21 -3.51 -1.39
N LYS A 280 4.90 -3.34 -0.09
CA LYS A 280 4.00 -4.24 0.66
C LYS A 280 2.62 -4.30 -0.01
N PHE A 281 2.08 -3.15 -0.42
CA PHE A 281 0.78 -3.09 -1.10
C PHE A 281 0.85 -3.69 -2.52
N LEU A 282 1.95 -3.48 -3.24
CA LEU A 282 2.15 -4.14 -4.54
C LEU A 282 2.21 -5.66 -4.38
N ASP A 283 2.96 -6.17 -3.41
CA ASP A 283 3.05 -7.61 -3.11
C ASP A 283 1.67 -8.18 -2.77
N GLY A 284 0.91 -7.50 -1.92
CA GLY A 284 -0.48 -7.83 -1.60
C GLY A 284 -1.38 -7.85 -2.85
N HIS A 285 -1.25 -6.87 -3.74
CA HIS A 285 -2.02 -6.82 -4.99
C HIS A 285 -1.67 -7.99 -5.92
N LEU A 286 -0.39 -8.32 -6.07
CA LEU A 286 0.07 -9.41 -6.93
C LEU A 286 -0.28 -10.80 -6.37
N SER A 287 -0.37 -10.91 -5.05
CA SER A 287 -0.78 -12.14 -4.35
C SER A 287 -2.26 -12.48 -4.54
N LEU A 288 -3.09 -11.50 -4.96
CA LEU A 288 -4.50 -11.76 -5.24
C LEU A 288 -4.69 -12.64 -6.50
N PRO A 289 -5.68 -13.56 -6.50
CA PRO A 289 -5.90 -14.46 -7.62
C PRO A 289 -6.04 -13.73 -8.96
N ARG A 290 -5.29 -14.19 -9.97
CA ARG A 290 -5.30 -13.67 -11.36
C ARG A 290 -4.85 -12.21 -11.53
N ARG A 291 -4.46 -11.48 -10.48
CA ARG A 291 -3.96 -10.10 -10.59
C ARG A 291 -2.56 -10.04 -11.20
N ALA A 292 -1.64 -10.90 -10.76
CA ALA A 292 -0.28 -10.95 -11.32
C ALA A 292 -0.23 -11.25 -12.83
N SER A 293 -1.27 -11.87 -13.40
CA SER A 293 -1.37 -12.15 -14.84
C SER A 293 -2.03 -11.03 -15.67
N GLN A 294 -2.50 -9.95 -15.04
CA GLN A 294 -3.13 -8.85 -15.78
C GLN A 294 -2.09 -7.97 -16.49
N PRO A 295 -2.40 -7.38 -17.66
CA PRO A 295 -1.45 -6.55 -18.41
C PRO A 295 -0.80 -5.41 -17.59
N PRO A 296 -1.53 -4.63 -16.77
CA PRO A 296 -0.93 -3.55 -15.97
C PRO A 296 0.09 -4.07 -14.94
N ALA A 297 -0.18 -5.24 -14.34
CA ALA A 297 0.74 -5.87 -13.40
C ALA A 297 2.01 -6.35 -14.11
N LEU A 298 1.88 -6.99 -15.27
CA LEU A 298 3.03 -7.45 -16.07
C LEU A 298 3.91 -6.28 -16.56
N ALA A 299 3.32 -5.11 -16.80
CA ALA A 299 4.05 -3.90 -17.17
C ALA A 299 5.02 -3.42 -16.06
N LEU A 300 4.86 -3.87 -14.82
CA LEU A 300 5.76 -3.56 -13.71
C LEU A 300 7.04 -4.42 -13.68
N ALA A 301 7.13 -5.49 -14.47
CA ALA A 301 8.30 -6.37 -14.44
C ALA A 301 9.63 -5.64 -14.74
N PRO A 302 9.74 -4.76 -15.76
CA PRO A 302 10.96 -3.99 -15.99
C PRO A 302 11.32 -3.06 -14.83
N PHE A 303 10.30 -2.45 -14.21
CA PHE A 303 10.48 -1.61 -13.02
C PHE A 303 11.05 -2.43 -11.85
N LEU A 304 10.46 -3.58 -11.54
CA LEU A 304 10.91 -4.43 -10.44
C LEU A 304 12.33 -4.97 -10.66
N VAL A 305 12.71 -5.30 -11.89
CA VAL A 305 14.09 -5.70 -12.22
C VAL A 305 15.07 -4.54 -11.98
N ARG A 306 14.70 -3.30 -12.34
CA ARG A 306 15.53 -2.12 -12.03
C ARG A 306 15.64 -1.90 -10.52
N GLN A 307 14.54 -2.01 -9.78
CA GLN A 307 14.54 -1.85 -8.32
C GLN A 307 15.35 -2.95 -7.63
N LEU A 308 15.29 -4.19 -8.11
CA LEU A 308 16.13 -5.29 -7.63
C LEU A 308 17.62 -4.93 -7.78
N ALA A 309 18.02 -4.43 -8.95
CA ALA A 309 19.39 -4.02 -9.21
C ALA A 309 19.80 -2.82 -8.35
N HIS A 310 18.93 -1.82 -8.21
CA HIS A 310 19.19 -0.62 -7.42
C HIS A 310 19.39 -0.93 -5.92
N LEU A 311 18.41 -1.63 -5.32
CA LEU A 311 18.47 -2.02 -3.91
C LEU A 311 19.63 -3.01 -3.67
N GLY A 312 19.85 -3.96 -4.57
CA GLY A 312 20.97 -4.89 -4.51
C GLY A 312 22.33 -4.18 -4.54
N ALA A 313 22.54 -3.25 -5.47
CA ALA A 313 23.77 -2.46 -5.56
C ALA A 313 24.02 -1.66 -4.27
N SER A 314 22.97 -1.05 -3.69
CA SER A 314 23.11 -0.29 -2.44
C SER A 314 23.59 -1.12 -1.25
N LEU A 315 23.35 -2.44 -1.27
CA LEU A 315 23.74 -3.38 -0.22
C LEU A 315 25.11 -4.04 -0.47
N VAL A 316 25.58 -4.01 -1.72
CA VAL A 316 26.83 -4.66 -2.17
C VAL A 316 27.98 -3.65 -2.29
N ASP A 317 27.70 -2.36 -2.44
CA ASP A 317 28.72 -1.31 -2.47
C ASP A 317 29.47 -1.23 -1.14
N ASP A 318 30.55 -2.01 -1.05
CA ASP A 318 31.58 -1.91 -0.02
C ASP A 318 32.32 -0.58 -0.18
N ALA A 319 32.64 0.06 0.95
CA ALA A 319 33.54 1.19 0.95
C ALA A 319 34.87 0.80 0.24
N PRO A 320 35.49 1.68 -0.55
CA PRO A 320 36.62 1.36 -1.43
C PRO A 320 37.91 0.84 -0.76
N HIS A 321 37.88 0.55 0.55
CA HIS A 321 39.05 0.17 1.37
C HIS A 321 38.87 -1.17 2.12
N GLY A 322 37.92 -2.03 1.74
CA GLY A 322 37.82 -3.39 2.28
C GLY A 322 37.49 -3.47 3.78
N GLN A 323 37.03 -2.37 4.38
CA GLN A 323 36.42 -2.39 5.71
C GLN A 323 34.94 -2.74 5.56
N ALA A 324 34.51 -3.81 6.23
CA ALA A 324 33.11 -4.19 6.31
C ALA A 324 32.30 -2.99 6.82
N ARG A 325 31.42 -2.44 5.98
CA ARG A 325 30.50 -1.38 6.37
C ARG A 325 29.63 -1.89 7.51
N ALA A 326 29.58 -1.15 8.61
CA ALA A 326 28.66 -1.45 9.70
C ALA A 326 27.23 -1.31 9.16
N LYS A 327 26.51 -2.44 9.09
CA LYS A 327 25.12 -2.47 8.61
C LYS A 327 24.25 -1.65 9.56
N ASN A 328 23.49 -0.71 9.01
CA ASN A 328 22.66 0.21 9.78
C ASN A 328 21.16 0.02 9.45
N ALA A 329 20.29 0.83 10.06
CA ALA A 329 18.85 0.78 9.83
C ALA A 329 18.45 1.05 8.36
N ALA A 330 19.23 1.83 7.62
CA ALA A 330 18.99 2.05 6.19
C ALA A 330 19.20 0.76 5.38
N ASP A 331 20.23 -0.01 5.72
CA ASP A 331 20.51 -1.30 5.08
C ASP A 331 19.40 -2.32 5.41
N ALA A 332 18.83 -2.27 6.62
CA ALA A 332 17.68 -3.11 6.99
C ALA A 332 16.44 -2.83 6.14
N LYS A 333 16.12 -1.54 5.91
CA LYS A 333 14.99 -1.16 5.03
C LYS A 333 15.25 -1.47 3.56
N ALA A 334 16.49 -1.32 3.09
CA ALA A 334 16.88 -1.75 1.75
C ALA A 334 16.74 -3.27 1.57
N LEU A 335 17.09 -4.07 2.59
CA LEU A 335 16.86 -5.51 2.60
C LEU A 335 15.36 -5.86 2.57
N GLU A 336 14.53 -5.18 3.37
CA GLU A 336 13.08 -5.36 3.36
C GLU A 336 12.49 -5.08 1.97
N GLY A 337 12.87 -3.94 1.37
CA GLY A 337 12.48 -3.60 0.00
C GLY A 337 12.93 -4.64 -1.02
N LEU A 338 14.16 -5.16 -0.89
CA LEU A 338 14.70 -6.18 -1.77
C LEU A 338 13.89 -7.48 -1.70
N VAL A 339 13.52 -7.92 -0.49
CA VAL A 339 12.68 -9.11 -0.28
C VAL A 339 11.30 -8.91 -0.93
N LEU A 340 10.68 -7.75 -0.75
CA LEU A 340 9.36 -7.45 -1.35
C LEU A 340 9.43 -7.41 -2.88
N VAL A 341 10.46 -6.80 -3.46
CA VAL A 341 10.67 -6.82 -4.92
C VAL A 341 10.82 -8.24 -5.43
N LEU A 342 11.57 -9.09 -4.72
CA LEU A 342 11.71 -10.49 -5.07
C LEU A 342 10.40 -11.27 -4.96
N HIS A 343 9.59 -11.04 -3.92
CA HIS A 343 8.24 -11.62 -3.81
C HIS A 343 7.36 -11.23 -5.00
N CYS A 344 7.35 -9.94 -5.36
CA CYS A 344 6.62 -9.46 -6.53
C CYS A 344 7.07 -10.18 -7.82
N LEU A 345 8.39 -10.31 -8.03
CA LEU A 345 8.95 -11.03 -9.18
C LEU A 345 8.57 -12.51 -9.19
N LEU A 346 8.57 -13.17 -8.02
CA LEU A 346 8.09 -14.55 -7.88
C LEU A 346 6.60 -14.68 -8.17
N GLY A 347 5.78 -13.68 -7.77
CA GLY A 347 4.36 -13.60 -8.07
C GLY A 347 4.08 -13.72 -9.58
N PHE A 348 4.82 -12.99 -10.42
CA PHE A 348 4.74 -13.16 -11.88
C PHE A 348 5.21 -14.54 -12.33
N SER A 349 6.29 -15.02 -11.73
CA SER A 349 6.96 -16.25 -12.12
C SER A 349 6.11 -17.50 -11.87
N THR A 350 5.28 -17.52 -10.82
CA THR A 350 4.33 -18.60 -10.56
C THR A 350 3.20 -18.67 -11.58
N THR A 351 2.80 -17.54 -12.18
CA THR A 351 1.81 -17.54 -13.29
C THR A 351 2.35 -18.16 -14.58
N LEU A 352 3.68 -18.22 -14.74
CA LEU A 352 4.36 -18.81 -15.89
C LEU A 352 4.61 -20.32 -15.73
N LEU A 353 4.45 -20.87 -14.53
CA LEU A 353 4.59 -22.30 -14.27
C LEU A 353 3.26 -23.02 -14.57
N PRO A 354 3.27 -24.17 -15.26
CA PRO A 354 2.08 -24.98 -15.39
C PRO A 354 1.56 -25.41 -14.01
N PRO A 355 0.24 -25.56 -13.81
CA PRO A 355 -0.31 -26.00 -12.54
C PRO A 355 0.35 -27.30 -12.11
N VAL A 356 0.67 -27.42 -10.81
CA VAL A 356 1.25 -28.63 -10.23
C VAL A 356 0.30 -29.77 -10.54
N SER A 357 0.69 -30.66 -11.45
CA SER A 357 -0.07 -31.87 -11.74
C SER A 357 -0.14 -32.66 -10.45
N ALA A 358 -1.34 -32.83 -9.89
CA ALA A 358 -1.56 -33.48 -8.61
C ALA A 358 -0.83 -34.84 -8.62
N ARG A 359 0.14 -34.99 -7.71
CA ARG A 359 0.81 -36.27 -7.50
C ARG A 359 -0.24 -37.23 -6.95
N PRO A 360 -0.39 -38.45 -7.50
CA PRO A 360 -1.26 -39.45 -6.88
C PRO A 360 -0.81 -39.67 -5.43
N PRO A 361 -1.75 -39.77 -4.48
CA PRO A 361 -1.41 -39.92 -3.07
C PRO A 361 -0.54 -41.18 -2.87
N PRO A 362 0.53 -41.10 -2.06
CA PRO A 362 1.27 -42.29 -1.68
C PRO A 362 0.34 -43.24 -0.90
N PRO A 363 0.47 -44.56 -1.10
CA PRO A 363 -0.29 -45.52 -0.30
C PRO A 363 0.04 -45.35 1.19
N PRO A 364 -0.95 -45.50 2.08
CA PRO A 364 -0.76 -45.26 3.51
C PRO A 364 0.25 -46.26 4.10
N PRO A 365 1.23 -45.80 4.91
CA PRO A 365 2.14 -46.69 5.60
C PRO A 365 1.43 -47.45 6.72
N PRO A 366 1.81 -48.72 6.98
CA PRO A 366 1.28 -49.47 8.11
C PRO A 366 1.74 -48.85 9.44
N SER A 367 0.76 -48.68 10.33
CA SER A 367 0.91 -48.16 11.68
C SER A 367 1.77 -49.10 12.55
N SER A 368 2.90 -48.61 13.04
CA SER A 368 3.58 -49.17 14.20
C SER A 368 3.99 -48.06 15.18
N SER A 369 3.43 -48.20 16.38
CA SER A 369 3.78 -47.49 17.59
C SER A 369 5.13 -47.98 18.13
N SER A 370 6.00 -47.07 18.55
CA SER A 370 6.79 -47.25 19.79
C SER A 370 7.53 -45.98 20.16
N SER A 371 7.24 -45.52 21.38
CA SER A 371 7.92 -44.49 22.16
C SER A 371 9.20 -45.05 22.78
N SER A 372 10.27 -44.25 22.84
CA SER A 372 11.38 -44.43 23.80
C SER A 372 12.13 -43.10 24.01
N PRO A 373 12.83 -42.92 25.14
CA PRO A 373 12.93 -41.64 25.84
C PRO A 373 14.23 -40.85 25.59
N THR A 374 14.11 -39.54 25.86
CA THR A 374 15.09 -38.46 25.80
C THR A 374 16.24 -38.61 26.80
N ALA A 375 17.47 -38.37 26.37
CA ALA A 375 18.65 -38.16 27.23
C ALA A 375 19.04 -36.65 27.25
N PRO A 376 19.61 -36.11 28.35
CA PRO A 376 19.82 -34.68 28.52
C PRO A 376 21.15 -34.18 27.91
N ALA A 377 21.12 -32.96 27.36
CA ALA A 377 22.26 -32.27 26.74
C ALA A 377 23.14 -31.52 27.78
N PRO A 378 24.46 -31.34 27.52
CA PRO A 378 25.37 -30.53 28.33
C PRO A 378 25.27 -29.01 28.02
N PRO A 379 25.76 -28.13 28.91
CA PRO A 379 25.53 -26.68 28.82
C PRO A 379 26.42 -25.97 27.78
N PRO A 380 25.97 -24.84 27.20
CA PRO A 380 26.73 -24.12 26.18
C PRO A 380 27.81 -23.20 26.77
N SER A 381 28.98 -23.19 26.14
CA SER A 381 30.01 -22.14 26.30
C SER A 381 29.73 -20.96 25.35
N PRO A 382 30.23 -19.75 25.66
CA PRO A 382 29.72 -18.49 25.13
C PRO A 382 30.14 -18.22 23.68
N ALA A 383 29.17 -17.77 22.87
CA ALA A 383 29.36 -17.39 21.48
C ALA A 383 29.85 -15.92 21.32
N PRO A 384 30.62 -15.61 20.26
CA PRO A 384 31.03 -14.25 19.92
C PRO A 384 29.86 -13.42 19.35
N ALA A 385 29.99 -12.10 19.44
CA ALA A 385 29.00 -11.05 19.15
C ALA A 385 28.01 -11.38 18.01
N THR A 386 26.75 -11.64 18.37
CA THR A 386 25.67 -12.00 17.45
C THR A 386 24.97 -10.77 16.87
N ALA A 387 24.80 -10.77 15.54
CA ALA A 387 23.83 -9.94 14.84
C ALA A 387 22.42 -10.12 15.44
N SER A 388 21.55 -9.12 15.35
CA SER A 388 20.20 -9.22 15.92
C SER A 388 19.43 -10.40 15.29
N PRO A 389 18.60 -11.12 16.07
CA PRO A 389 17.85 -12.29 15.58
C PRO A 389 16.94 -11.95 14.38
N GLU A 390 16.38 -10.75 14.35
CA GLU A 390 15.57 -10.23 13.24
C GLU A 390 16.37 -10.09 11.93
N SER A 391 17.59 -9.59 12.00
CA SER A 391 18.47 -9.48 10.83
C SER A 391 18.85 -10.84 10.25
N THR A 392 18.95 -11.86 11.10
CA THR A 392 19.26 -13.24 10.70
C THR A 392 18.07 -13.87 9.97
N LEU A 393 16.84 -13.61 10.42
CA LEU A 393 15.62 -14.10 9.77
C LEU A 393 15.39 -13.45 8.40
N ALA A 394 15.59 -12.14 8.28
CA ALA A 394 15.45 -11.41 7.02
C ALA A 394 16.45 -11.91 5.95
N VAL A 395 17.69 -12.19 6.35
CA VAL A 395 18.70 -12.78 5.45
C VAL A 395 18.31 -14.18 5.01
N ALA A 396 17.79 -15.02 5.92
CA ALA A 396 17.34 -16.37 5.57
C ALA A 396 16.13 -16.35 4.60
N GLN A 397 15.21 -15.41 4.78
CA GLN A 397 14.10 -15.18 3.85
C GLN A 397 14.63 -14.72 2.48
N LEU A 398 15.52 -13.73 2.43
CA LEU A 398 16.14 -13.26 1.20
C LEU A 398 16.83 -14.39 0.42
N GLN A 399 17.64 -15.20 1.10
CA GLN A 399 18.29 -16.36 0.51
C GLN A 399 17.26 -17.31 -0.10
N ARG A 400 16.19 -17.64 0.64
CA ARG A 400 15.14 -18.54 0.16
C ARG A 400 14.51 -18.00 -1.11
N THR A 401 14.14 -16.73 -1.11
CA THR A 401 13.47 -16.06 -2.22
C THR A 401 14.36 -15.97 -3.46
N LEU A 402 15.66 -15.70 -3.28
CA LEU A 402 16.65 -15.72 -4.38
C LEU A 402 16.81 -17.10 -4.98
N VAL A 403 16.91 -18.14 -4.15
CA VAL A 403 17.01 -19.53 -4.60
C VAL A 403 15.77 -19.96 -5.38
N GLN A 404 14.58 -19.60 -4.89
CA GLN A 404 13.32 -19.82 -5.60
C GLN A 404 13.35 -19.13 -6.97
N LEU A 405 13.76 -17.85 -7.03
CA LEU A 405 13.82 -17.09 -8.27
C LEU A 405 14.76 -17.77 -9.27
N LEU A 406 15.96 -18.14 -8.85
CA LEU A 406 16.94 -18.87 -9.68
C LEU A 406 16.37 -20.17 -10.23
N GLY A 407 15.64 -20.92 -9.40
CA GLY A 407 14.96 -22.13 -9.85
C GLY A 407 13.90 -21.88 -10.91
N ILE A 408 13.13 -20.80 -10.80
CA ILE A 408 12.09 -20.48 -11.78
C ILE A 408 12.68 -19.90 -13.07
N VAL A 409 13.64 -18.96 -13.00
CA VAL A 409 14.23 -18.37 -14.21
C VAL A 409 15.06 -19.39 -15.03
N SER A 410 15.50 -20.46 -14.38
CA SER A 410 16.20 -21.60 -15.01
C SER A 410 15.24 -22.69 -15.46
N PHE A 411 13.93 -22.55 -15.23
CA PHE A 411 12.95 -23.55 -15.63
C PHE A 411 12.72 -23.55 -17.13
N ALA A 412 12.88 -24.73 -17.74
CA ALA A 412 12.47 -25.00 -19.12
C ALA A 412 11.30 -26.00 -19.13
N PRO A 413 10.21 -25.70 -19.87
CA PRO A 413 9.17 -26.68 -20.18
C PRO A 413 9.76 -27.95 -20.81
N PRO A 414 9.05 -29.09 -20.77
CA PRO A 414 9.51 -30.32 -21.41
C PRO A 414 9.88 -30.08 -22.88
N LEU A 415 11.05 -30.58 -23.28
CA LEU A 415 11.47 -30.54 -24.67
C LEU A 415 10.50 -31.40 -25.49
N THR A 416 10.04 -30.87 -26.61
CA THR A 416 9.16 -31.57 -27.55
C THR A 416 9.88 -31.76 -28.88
N THR A 417 9.34 -32.59 -29.77
CA THR A 417 9.86 -32.73 -31.14
C THR A 417 9.91 -31.40 -31.90
N ALA A 418 9.04 -30.44 -31.53
CA ALA A 418 9.04 -29.08 -32.06
C ALA A 418 10.00 -28.11 -31.35
N ARG A 419 10.55 -28.49 -30.18
CA ARG A 419 11.50 -27.67 -29.41
C ARG A 419 12.59 -28.59 -28.80
N PRO A 420 13.62 -28.95 -29.59
CA PRO A 420 14.65 -29.90 -29.18
C PRO A 420 15.66 -29.31 -28.19
N THR A 421 15.76 -27.99 -28.10
CA THR A 421 16.71 -27.28 -27.23
C THR A 421 15.99 -26.41 -26.19
N PRO A 422 16.60 -26.19 -25.00
CA PRO A 422 16.09 -25.24 -24.03
C PRO A 422 16.04 -23.83 -24.64
N PRO A 423 15.10 -22.97 -24.23
CA PRO A 423 15.12 -21.58 -24.66
C PRO A 423 16.46 -20.89 -24.34
N ASP A 424 16.97 -20.06 -25.24
CA ASP A 424 18.26 -19.35 -25.07
C ASP A 424 18.36 -18.56 -23.76
N ARG A 425 17.22 -18.05 -23.26
CA ARG A 425 17.17 -17.39 -21.95
C ARG A 425 17.57 -18.33 -20.82
N VAL A 426 17.09 -19.57 -20.84
CA VAL A 426 17.37 -20.58 -19.81
C VAL A 426 18.85 -20.95 -19.88
N ARG A 427 19.37 -21.20 -21.07
CA ARG A 427 20.78 -21.55 -21.24
C ARG A 427 21.71 -20.43 -20.74
N ARG A 428 21.43 -19.18 -21.10
CA ARG A 428 22.18 -18.01 -20.60
C ARG A 428 22.14 -17.90 -19.08
N THR A 429 20.97 -18.10 -18.46
CA THR A 429 20.85 -18.10 -17.00
C THR A 429 21.70 -19.21 -16.37
N GLN A 430 21.59 -20.44 -16.88
CA GLN A 430 22.35 -21.60 -16.39
C GLN A 430 23.86 -21.35 -16.46
N ASP A 431 24.34 -20.87 -17.60
CA ASP A 431 25.76 -20.60 -17.82
C ASP A 431 26.22 -19.44 -16.93
N ARG A 432 25.44 -18.36 -16.80
CA ARG A 432 25.79 -17.22 -15.95
C ARG A 432 25.86 -17.58 -14.46
N VAL A 433 24.95 -18.41 -13.97
CA VAL A 433 24.97 -18.87 -12.57
C VAL A 433 26.21 -19.73 -12.31
N ARG A 434 26.58 -20.62 -13.24
CA ARG A 434 27.84 -21.38 -13.15
C ARG A 434 29.04 -20.43 -13.12
N ASP A 435 29.13 -19.52 -14.08
CA ASP A 435 30.30 -18.65 -14.25
C ASP A 435 30.50 -17.66 -13.09
N LEU A 436 29.45 -17.41 -12.30
CA LEU A 436 29.48 -16.58 -11.08
C LEU A 436 29.68 -17.39 -9.78
N GLY A 437 29.96 -18.70 -9.86
CA GLY A 437 30.14 -19.56 -8.68
C GLY A 437 28.84 -19.85 -7.91
N GLY A 438 27.68 -19.64 -8.55
CA GLY A 438 26.38 -19.81 -7.91
C GLY A 438 25.97 -21.28 -7.72
N LEU A 439 26.58 -22.21 -8.46
CA LEU A 439 26.29 -23.64 -8.31
C LEU A 439 26.83 -24.18 -6.98
N GLU A 440 28.03 -23.80 -6.59
CA GLU A 440 28.67 -24.12 -5.32
C GLU A 440 27.84 -23.62 -4.15
N LEU A 441 27.39 -22.35 -4.25
CA LEU A 441 26.57 -21.72 -3.24
C LEU A 441 25.22 -22.45 -3.09
N LEU A 442 24.54 -22.77 -4.19
CA LEU A 442 23.28 -23.51 -4.16
C LEU A 442 23.44 -24.94 -3.64
N LEU A 443 24.52 -25.62 -4.00
CA LEU A 443 24.83 -26.95 -3.47
C LEU A 443 25.08 -26.91 -1.96
N SER A 444 25.71 -25.85 -1.45
CA SER A 444 25.90 -25.65 0.00
C SER A 444 24.56 -25.49 0.74
N MET A 445 23.54 -24.94 0.07
CA MET A 445 22.18 -24.74 0.59
C MET A 445 21.28 -25.98 0.51
N CYS A 446 21.77 -27.10 -0.05
CA CYS A 446 21.04 -28.37 -0.09
C CYS A 446 21.14 -29.17 1.22
N GLN A 447 21.83 -28.64 2.22
CA GLN A 447 21.91 -29.23 3.57
C GLN A 447 20.61 -28.98 4.34
N MET A 448 20.34 -29.76 5.39
CA MET A 448 19.22 -29.48 6.26
C MET A 448 19.55 -28.24 7.11
N ASP A 449 18.71 -27.22 7.01
CA ASP A 449 18.79 -26.02 7.83
C ASP A 449 17.55 -25.97 8.74
N GLU A 450 17.74 -26.17 10.04
CA GLU A 450 16.66 -26.12 11.02
C GLU A 450 16.00 -24.74 11.10
N ARG A 451 16.72 -23.68 10.72
CA ARG A 451 16.21 -22.30 10.69
C ARG A 451 15.41 -22.03 9.42
N ASN A 452 15.54 -22.89 8.40
CA ASN A 452 14.90 -22.73 7.11
C ASN A 452 14.51 -24.09 6.51
N THR A 453 13.45 -24.67 7.06
CA THR A 453 13.02 -26.05 6.75
C THR A 453 12.69 -26.31 5.28
N THR A 454 12.45 -25.27 4.47
CA THR A 454 12.15 -25.40 3.03
C THR A 454 13.30 -25.01 2.10
N MET A 455 14.42 -24.51 2.64
CA MET A 455 15.56 -24.05 1.83
C MET A 455 16.09 -25.17 0.95
N ARG A 456 16.24 -26.37 1.53
CA ARG A 456 16.75 -27.54 0.84
C ARG A 456 15.95 -27.89 -0.40
N GLU A 457 14.62 -27.88 -0.30
CA GLU A 457 13.71 -28.20 -1.40
C GLU A 457 13.84 -27.18 -2.53
N HIS A 458 13.94 -25.89 -2.18
CA HIS A 458 14.13 -24.83 -3.16
C HIS A 458 15.50 -24.89 -3.82
N ALA A 459 16.57 -25.16 -3.05
CA ALA A 459 17.92 -25.33 -3.56
C ALA A 459 18.01 -26.52 -4.52
N LEU A 460 17.44 -27.67 -4.14
CA LEU A 460 17.37 -28.85 -5.00
C LEU A 460 16.57 -28.59 -6.28
N PHE A 461 15.45 -27.88 -6.18
CA PHE A 461 14.68 -27.45 -7.35
C PHE A 461 15.50 -26.55 -8.28
N ALA A 462 16.23 -25.58 -7.72
CA ALA A 462 17.07 -24.68 -8.48
C ALA A 462 18.23 -25.41 -9.17
N VAL A 463 18.98 -26.24 -8.43
CA VAL A 463 20.08 -27.06 -8.96
C VAL A 463 19.57 -27.97 -10.08
N ARG A 464 18.44 -28.66 -9.88
CA ARG A 464 17.83 -29.50 -10.91
C ARG A 464 17.61 -28.72 -12.21
N ASN A 465 17.01 -27.53 -12.13
CA ASN A 465 16.73 -26.73 -13.32
C ASN A 465 18.00 -26.14 -13.94
N LEU A 466 19.00 -25.79 -13.13
CA LEU A 466 20.28 -25.27 -13.60
C LEU A 466 21.11 -26.31 -14.36
N LEU A 467 21.02 -27.58 -13.96
CA LEU A 467 21.75 -28.69 -14.59
C LEU A 467 20.98 -29.31 -15.76
N LYS A 468 19.65 -29.16 -15.82
CA LYS A 468 18.83 -29.82 -16.83
C LYS A 468 19.23 -29.40 -18.25
N SER A 469 19.62 -30.38 -19.05
CA SER A 469 20.06 -30.19 -20.44
C SER A 469 21.23 -29.21 -20.62
N ASN A 470 22.06 -29.00 -19.57
CA ASN A 470 23.29 -28.23 -19.62
C ASN A 470 24.50 -29.09 -19.24
N LYS A 471 25.14 -29.67 -20.25
CA LYS A 471 26.30 -30.54 -20.07
C LYS A 471 27.48 -29.84 -19.40
N ALA A 472 27.72 -28.56 -19.70
CA ALA A 472 28.83 -27.82 -19.10
C ALA A 472 28.63 -27.60 -17.60
N SER A 473 27.40 -27.32 -17.16
CA SER A 473 27.09 -27.22 -15.73
C SER A 473 27.07 -28.59 -15.02
N GLN A 474 26.66 -29.66 -15.71
CA GLN A 474 26.77 -31.03 -15.20
C GLN A 474 28.23 -31.42 -15.00
N ASP A 475 29.07 -31.19 -16.00
CA ASP A 475 30.50 -31.49 -15.95
C ASP A 475 31.21 -30.70 -14.85
N TYR A 476 30.80 -29.46 -14.64
CA TYR A 476 31.30 -28.63 -13.56
C TYR A 476 30.98 -29.24 -12.17
N VAL A 477 29.74 -29.69 -11.96
CA VAL A 477 29.34 -30.32 -10.70
C VAL A 477 29.96 -31.71 -10.54
N ASP A 478 30.06 -32.50 -11.62
CA ASP A 478 30.71 -33.81 -11.60
C ASP A 478 32.21 -33.72 -11.28
N ALA A 479 32.85 -32.61 -11.66
CA ALA A 479 34.23 -32.31 -11.32
C ALA A 479 34.41 -31.87 -9.84
N MET A 480 33.33 -31.51 -9.14
CA MET A 480 33.41 -31.18 -7.71
C MET A 480 33.61 -32.46 -6.89
N LYS A 481 34.78 -32.59 -6.29
CA LYS A 481 35.05 -33.68 -5.34
C LYS A 481 34.66 -33.22 -3.93
N PRO A 482 33.83 -33.99 -3.21
CA PRO A 482 33.68 -33.77 -1.78
C PRO A 482 35.05 -33.95 -1.14
N GLN A 483 35.44 -33.06 -0.21
CA GLN A 483 36.71 -33.16 0.51
C GLN A 483 36.48 -33.43 2.00
N TYR A 484 35.44 -32.83 2.59
CA TYR A 484 35.16 -32.88 4.02
C TYR A 484 33.65 -32.92 4.29
N LYS A 485 33.26 -33.51 5.41
CA LYS A 485 31.92 -33.39 6.00
C LYS A 485 31.96 -32.27 7.03
N VAL A 486 31.05 -31.30 6.94
CA VAL A 486 30.93 -30.26 7.98
C VAL A 486 30.14 -30.84 9.17
N GLY A 487 30.71 -30.78 10.37
CA GLY A 487 30.07 -31.17 11.64
C GLY A 487 29.21 -30.06 12.22
N ASP A 488 28.41 -30.38 13.24
CA ASP A 488 27.38 -29.49 13.82
C ASP A 488 27.94 -28.16 14.38
N ASN A 489 29.26 -28.12 14.67
CA ASN A 489 29.97 -26.94 15.17
C ASN A 489 30.79 -26.21 14.08
N GLY A 490 30.64 -26.59 12.80
CA GLY A 490 31.45 -26.07 11.69
C GLY A 490 32.81 -26.77 11.52
N GLU A 491 33.09 -27.84 12.26
CA GLU A 491 34.32 -28.62 12.14
C GLU A 491 34.36 -29.40 10.82
N LEU A 492 35.52 -29.42 10.15
CA LEU A 492 35.73 -30.23 8.94
C LEU A 492 36.13 -31.65 9.35
N LEU A 493 35.19 -32.58 9.22
CA LEU A 493 35.37 -34.01 9.46
C LEU A 493 35.75 -34.72 8.16
N ASP A 494 36.48 -35.83 8.28
CA ASP A 494 36.73 -36.71 7.14
C ASP A 494 35.43 -37.22 6.52
N LEU A 495 35.47 -37.45 5.21
CA LEU A 495 34.34 -38.03 4.51
C LEU A 495 33.97 -39.41 5.08
N PRO A 496 32.68 -39.78 5.06
CA PRO A 496 32.26 -41.15 5.34
C PRO A 496 33.04 -42.14 4.45
N PRO A 497 33.39 -43.34 4.93
CA PRO A 497 34.13 -44.35 4.18
C PRO A 497 33.68 -44.57 2.71
N PRO A 498 32.37 -44.60 2.37
CA PRO A 498 31.93 -44.78 0.98
C PRO A 498 32.16 -43.58 0.05
N LEU A 499 32.55 -42.41 0.58
CA LEU A 499 32.81 -41.18 -0.18
C LEU A 499 34.30 -40.83 -0.24
N ARG A 500 35.17 -41.57 0.48
CA ARG A 500 36.61 -41.47 0.33
C ARG A 500 36.98 -42.18 -0.97
N GLN A 501 37.37 -41.42 -2.01
CA GLN A 501 38.03 -42.02 -3.16
C GLN A 501 39.39 -42.53 -2.69
N GLU A 502 39.71 -43.80 -2.98
CA GLU A 502 41.06 -44.37 -2.80
C GLU A 502 42.11 -43.58 -3.60
#